data_AF-A0A1W9NW53-F1
#
_entry.id   AF-A0A1W9NW53-F1
#
_cell.length_a   1.000
_cell.length_b   1.000
_cell.length_c   1.000
_cell.angle_alpha   90.00
_cell.angle_beta   90.00
_cell.angle_gamma   90.00
#
_symmetry.space_group_name_H-M   'P 1'
#
loop_
_entity.id
_entity.type
_entity.pdbx_description
1 polymer ?
#
loop_
_entity_poly.entity_id
_entity_poly.type
_entity_poly.pdbx_seq_one_letter_code
_entity_poly.pdbx_strand_id
1 'polypeptide(L)'
;MVIDESHIAIPQIKGMYKADRTRKSILVRYGFRLSSCFENRPLKWEEFKGYMKKVIFMSATPGEYECKLSRIVEQLVRPTGRSGKNSRLFK
;
A
#
# COMPACT_ATOMS: atom_id res chain seq x y z
N MET A 1 3.96 -6.72 -10.42
CA MET A 1 3.41 -6.61 -9.05
C MET A 1 2.01 -6.04 -9.17
N VAL A 2 1.05 -6.55 -8.39
CA VAL A 2 -0.30 -5.99 -8.30
C VAL A 2 -0.54 -5.64 -6.84
N ILE A 3 -1.04 -4.43 -6.58
CA ILE A 3 -1.34 -3.94 -5.23
C ILE A 3 -2.83 -3.67 -5.18
N ASP A 4 -3.54 -4.56 -4.50
CA ASP A 4 -4.97 -4.44 -4.23
C ASP A 4 -5.24 -3.45 -3.10
N GLU A 5 -6.42 -2.83 -3.13
CA GLU A 5 -6.82 -1.70 -2.29
C GLU A 5 -5.67 -0.72 -2.06
N SER A 6 -5.05 -0.29 -3.17
CA SER A 6 -3.77 0.40 -3.16
C SER A 6 -3.77 1.66 -2.27
N HIS A 7 -4.91 2.32 -2.17
CA HIS A 7 -5.10 3.53 -1.37
C HIS A 7 -4.93 3.29 0.14
N ILE A 8 -5.08 2.04 0.60
CA ILE A 8 -4.82 1.58 1.97
C ILE A 8 -3.44 0.92 2.04
N ALA A 9 -3.14 0.03 1.09
CA ALA A 9 -1.92 -0.77 1.10
C ALA A 9 -0.65 0.10 1.03
N ILE A 10 -0.66 1.17 0.23
CA ILE A 10 0.52 2.05 0.08
C ILE A 10 0.86 2.80 1.37
N PRO A 11 -0.09 3.50 2.04
CA PRO A 11 0.15 4.06 3.36
C PRO A 11 0.62 3.03 4.39
N GLN A 12 0.02 1.82 4.38
CA GLN A 12 0.41 0.76 5.30
C GLN A 12 1.88 0.36 5.09
N ILE A 13 2.29 0.05 3.86
CA ILE A 13 3.67 -0.33 3.52
C ILE A 13 4.66 0.78 3.92
N LYS A 14 4.32 2.06 3.69
CA LYS A 14 5.12 3.22 4.12
C LYS A 14 5.35 3.24 5.64
N GLY A 15 4.35 2.83 6.42
CA GLY A 15 4.39 2.83 7.88
C GLY A 15 5.12 1.65 8.52
N MET A 16 5.24 0.51 7.81
CA MET A 16 5.71 -0.76 8.39
C MET A 16 7.08 -0.67 9.07
N TYR A 17 8.07 -0.06 8.41
CA TYR A 17 9.42 0.05 8.97
C TYR A 17 9.43 0.82 10.30
N LYS A 18 8.75 1.97 10.35
CA LYS A 18 8.72 2.82 11.56
C LYS A 18 7.99 2.11 12.70
N ALA A 19 6.85 1.49 12.40
CA ALA A 19 6.08 0.73 13.38
C ALA A 19 6.91 -0.43 13.97
N ASP A 20 7.63 -1.17 13.13
CA ASP A 20 8.50 -2.25 13.58
C ASP A 20 9.69 -1.78 14.41
N ARG A 21 10.34 -0.68 13.98
CA ARG A 21 11.46 -0.07 14.73
C ARG A 21 11.02 0.36 16.13
N THR A 22 9.85 0.96 16.27
CA THR A 22 9.31 1.40 17.57
C THR A 22 8.98 0.22 18.49
N ARG A 23 8.41 -0.86 17.97
CA ARG A 23 8.16 -2.06 18.79
C ARG A 23 9.47 -2.72 19.25
N LYS A 24 10.45 -2.86 18.35
CA LYS A 24 11.74 -3.47 18.68
C LYS A 24 12.61 -2.62 19.61
N SER A 25 12.51 -1.29 19.52
CA SER A 25 13.27 -0.42 20.43
C SER A 25 12.85 -0.63 21.89
N ILE A 26 11.56 -0.89 22.14
CA ILE A 26 11.06 -1.26 23.47
C ILE A 26 11.69 -2.59 23.92
N LEU A 27 11.68 -3.62 23.07
CA LEU A 27 12.27 -4.92 23.42
C LEU A 27 13.76 -4.83 23.73
N VAL A 28 14.52 -4.07 22.95
CA VAL A 28 15.96 -3.87 23.18
C VAL A 28 16.20 -3.05 24.45
N ARG A 29 15.42 -1.99 24.68
CA ARG A 29 15.55 -1.11 25.86
C ARG A 29 15.36 -1.88 27.17
N TYR A 30 14.45 -2.83 27.20
CA TYR A 30 14.17 -3.66 28.39
C TYR A 30 14.92 -5.00 28.39
N GLY A 31 15.90 -5.19 27.49
CA GLY A 31 16.78 -6.37 27.50
C GLY A 31 16.15 -7.67 26.97
N PHE A 32 14.97 -7.63 26.36
CA PHE A 32 14.31 -8.80 25.79
C PHE A 32 14.92 -9.27 24.45
N ARG A 33 15.64 -8.38 23.74
CA ARG A 33 16.29 -8.68 22.46
C ARG A 33 17.63 -7.95 22.36
N LEU A 34 18.58 -8.57 21.63
CA LEU A 34 19.83 -7.92 21.23
C LEU A 34 19.58 -6.83 20.19
N SER A 35 20.45 -5.83 20.15
CA SER A 35 20.40 -4.72 19.18
C SER A 35 20.44 -5.17 17.72
N SER A 36 21.03 -6.33 17.41
CA SER A 36 21.05 -6.92 16.07
C SER A 36 19.65 -7.25 15.52
N CYS A 37 18.61 -7.34 16.37
CA CYS A 37 17.25 -7.63 15.91
C CYS A 37 16.66 -6.54 14.99
N PHE A 38 17.26 -5.35 14.98
CA PHE A 38 16.85 -4.26 14.10
C PHE A 38 17.10 -4.54 12.61
N GLU A 39 18.04 -5.43 12.27
CA GLU A 39 18.34 -5.78 10.89
C GLU A 39 17.29 -6.72 10.27
N ASN A 40 16.60 -7.53 11.08
CA ASN A 40 15.51 -8.38 10.63
C ASN A 40 14.19 -7.61 10.52
N ARG A 41 14.08 -6.67 9.59
CA ARG A 41 13.01 -5.67 9.54
C ARG A 41 12.25 -5.66 8.20
N PRO A 42 11.05 -5.07 8.16
CA PRO A 42 10.44 -4.70 6.90
C PRO A 42 11.32 -3.73 6.10
N LEU A 43 11.08 -3.69 4.79
CA LEU A 43 11.68 -2.71 3.89
C LEU A 43 11.25 -1.29 4.28
N LYS A 44 12.18 -0.35 4.13
CA LYS A 44 11.86 1.08 4.08
C LYS A 44 11.13 1.35 2.79
N TRP A 45 10.33 2.43 2.78
CA TRP A 45 9.59 2.84 1.60
C TRP A 45 10.46 3.01 0.35
N GLU A 46 11.63 3.64 0.50
CA GLU A 46 12.58 3.85 -0.60
C GLU A 46 13.15 2.53 -1.15
N GLU A 47 13.42 1.56 -0.27
CA GLU A 47 13.89 0.22 -0.66
C GLU A 47 12.78 -0.49 -1.45
N PHE A 48 11.53 -0.43 -0.98
CA PHE A 48 10.38 -1.05 -1.65
C PHE A 48 10.12 -0.44 -3.03
N LYS A 49 10.23 0.89 -3.18
CA LYS A 49 10.13 1.56 -4.49
C LYS A 49 11.15 1.04 -5.49
N GLY A 50 12.36 0.66 -5.06
CA GLY A 50 13.36 0.04 -5.93
C GLY A 50 12.89 -1.27 -6.60
N TYR A 51 11.95 -1.98 -5.97
CA TYR A 51 11.34 -3.21 -6.53
C TYR A 51 10.10 -2.92 -7.39
N MET A 52 9.55 -1.70 -7.36
CA MET A 52 8.37 -1.29 -8.12
C MET A 52 8.70 -1.00 -9.60
N LYS A 53 9.14 -2.01 -10.36
CA LYS A 53 9.46 -1.83 -11.79
C LYS A 53 8.20 -1.69 -12.66
N LYS A 54 7.29 -2.66 -12.56
CA LYS A 54 5.98 -2.68 -13.25
C LYS A 54 4.91 -3.04 -12.22
N VAL A 55 4.08 -2.06 -11.89
CA VAL A 55 3.08 -2.16 -10.82
C VAL A 55 1.71 -1.80 -11.37
N ILE A 56 0.71 -2.61 -11.04
CA ILE A 56 -0.70 -2.29 -11.23
C ILE A 56 -1.26 -1.95 -9.85
N PHE A 57 -1.74 -0.72 -9.68
CA PHE A 57 -2.47 -0.30 -8.50
C PHE A 57 -3.96 -0.51 -8.75
N MET A 58 -4.62 -1.28 -7.89
CA MET A 58 -6.03 -1.62 -7.99
C MET A 58 -6.75 -1.03 -6.79
N SER A 59 -7.74 -0.17 -7.05
CA SER A 59 -8.53 0.49 -6.01
C SER A 59 -9.79 1.10 -6.65
N ALA A 60 -10.92 1.01 -5.94
CA ALA A 60 -12.13 1.76 -6.32
C ALA A 60 -11.98 3.27 -6.05
N THR A 61 -11.12 3.63 -5.10
CA THR A 61 -10.83 5.02 -4.68
C THR A 61 -9.31 5.22 -4.67
N PRO A 62 -8.65 5.38 -5.83
CA PRO A 62 -7.19 5.50 -5.88
C PRO A 62 -6.72 6.76 -5.13
N GLY A 63 -5.62 6.62 -4.38
CA GLY A 63 -5.04 7.74 -3.64
C GLY A 63 -4.21 8.67 -4.53
N GLU A 64 -3.77 9.79 -3.96
CA GLU A 64 -2.94 10.75 -4.69
C GLU A 64 -1.63 10.17 -5.22
N TYR A 65 -1.05 9.21 -4.49
CA TYR A 65 0.24 8.62 -4.85
C TYR A 65 0.14 7.86 -6.16
N GLU A 66 -0.89 7.02 -6.31
CA GLU A 66 -1.11 6.22 -7.50
C GLU A 66 -1.54 7.11 -8.67
N CYS A 67 -2.45 8.05 -8.44
CA CYS A 67 -2.95 8.98 -9.47
C CYS A 67 -1.83 9.83 -10.10
N LYS A 68 -0.80 10.24 -9.33
CA LYS A 68 0.32 11.04 -9.85
C LYS A 68 1.32 10.23 -10.68
N LEU A 69 1.40 8.92 -10.47
CA LEU A 69 2.45 8.06 -11.04
C LEU A 69 1.99 7.20 -12.22
N SER A 70 0.69 7.08 -12.44
CA SER A 70 0.12 6.05 -13.31
C SER A 70 -0.93 6.59 -14.28
N ARG A 71 -1.11 5.87 -15.38
CA ARG A 71 -2.26 6.04 -16.26
C ARG A 71 -3.46 5.31 -15.63
N ILE A 72 -4.57 6.01 -15.48
CA ILE A 72 -5.80 5.47 -14.90
C ILE A 72 -6.58 4.67 -15.96
N VAL A 73 -7.06 3.50 -15.56
CA VAL A 73 -7.97 2.64 -16.33
C VAL A 73 -9.17 2.33 -15.44
N GLU A 74 -10.37 2.58 -15.94
CA GLU A 74 -11.60 2.44 -15.16
C GLU A 74 -12.40 1.20 -15.59
N GLN A 75 -12.91 0.46 -14.62
CA GLN A 75 -13.86 -0.64 -14.83
C GLN A 75 -15.14 -0.34 -14.03
N LEU A 76 -16.09 0.33 -14.68
CA LEU A 76 -17.36 0.73 -14.05
C LEU A 76 -18.47 -0.31 -14.25
N VAL A 77 -18.44 -1.01 -15.38
CA VAL A 77 -19.49 -1.99 -15.74
C VAL A 77 -19.27 -3.28 -14.96
N ARG A 78 -20.28 -3.70 -14.20
CA ARG A 78 -20.29 -5.00 -13.52
C ARG A 78 -20.79 -6.09 -14.47
N PRO A 79 -20.16 -7.27 -14.53
CA PRO A 79 -20.64 -8.39 -15.37
C PRO A 79 -22.08 -8.83 -15.07
N THR A 80 -22.56 -8.60 -13.84
CA THR A 80 -23.92 -8.93 -13.39
C THR A 80 -24.99 -7.92 -13.80
N GLY A 81 -24.62 -6.80 -14.44
CA GLY A 81 -25.56 -5.75 -14.84
C GLY A 81 -26.08 -4.86 -13.70
N ARG A 82 -25.63 -5.07 -12.44
CA ARG A 82 -26.07 -4.24 -11.31
C ARG A 82 -25.43 -2.85 -11.34
N SER A 83 -26.23 -1.82 -11.57
CA SER A 83 -25.82 -0.42 -11.49
C SER A 83 -25.67 0.05 -10.04
N GLY A 84 -24.68 0.92 -9.79
CA GLY A 84 -24.60 1.67 -8.54
C GLY A 84 -25.67 2.76 -8.49
N LYS A 85 -26.08 3.20 -7.30
CA LYS A 85 -27.13 4.22 -7.11
C LYS A 85 -26.86 5.57 -7.80
N ASN A 86 -25.64 5.80 -8.30
CA ASN A 86 -25.20 7.03 -8.98
C ASN A 86 -24.74 6.81 -10.44
N SER A 87 -25.32 5.85 -11.17
CA SER A 87 -25.07 5.72 -12.61
C SER A 87 -25.85 6.78 -13.42
N ARG A 88 -25.44 8.06 -13.32
CA ARG A 88 -25.82 9.09 -14.31
C ARG A 88 -24.95 9.06 -15.57
N LEU A 89 -24.00 8.13 -15.66
CA LEU A 89 -23.06 7.97 -16.77
C LEU A 89 -23.64 7.27 -18.02
N PHE A 90 -24.94 6.96 -18.04
CA PHE A 90 -25.64 6.38 -19.20
C PHE A 90 -26.93 7.15 -19.54
N LYS A 91 -26.85 8.48 -19.59
CA LYS A 91 -27.80 9.31 -20.34
C LYS A 91 -27.03 10.23 -21.28
#